data_AF-A0A813RKQ6-F1
#
_entry.id   AF-A0A813RKQ6-F1
#
_cell.length_a   1.000
_cell.length_b   1.000
_cell.length_c   1.000
_cell.angle_alpha   90.00
_cell.angle_beta   90.00
_cell.angle_gamma   90.00
#
_symmetry.space_group_name_H-M   'P 1'
#
loop_
_entity.id
_entity.type
_entity.pdbx_description
1 polymer ?
#
loop_
_entity_poly.entity_id
_entity_poly.type
_entity_poly.pdbx_seq_one_letter_code
_entity_poly.pdbx_strand_id
1 'polypeptide(L)'
;MSNSTVSINFNLISTILSAFADSIAIVICLTFLFIILYHLIQIKYNQYQVPIDVTLILSTNILCVIIIKTTVQTIHVTIPTVLQDFQTNIKYKKTRFCQIRAYIFYSMVGILYWSYVLLALFRFVRIIYPKQIWFHRSSFYLYILIPAQYIFVFILTLPLLIMFDGLHYISDEPYCSIVLTPIYPIIYGMIIIFVLPYSAMCILYLCIARKMHQMPIVGQYLRRNRRDYMVIRRMLLNIFILCIVSIPVFIIYIIESIYNRSDSLIYRVQWLLSSLSSCLFSLMLPLITVRLHDLLK
;
A
#
# COMPACT_ATOMS: atom_id res chain seq x y z
N MET A 1 -15.95 34.56 14.69
CA MET A 1 -16.22 34.51 13.24
C MET A 1 -14.97 34.31 12.38
N SER A 2 -13.75 34.63 12.86
CA SER A 2 -12.50 34.37 12.13
C SER A 2 -12.07 32.89 12.12
N ASN A 3 -12.28 32.16 13.21
CA ASN A 3 -11.80 30.77 13.30
C ASN A 3 -12.55 29.79 12.36
N SER A 4 -13.81 30.07 12.04
CA SER A 4 -14.63 29.22 11.16
C SER A 4 -14.28 29.37 9.67
N THR A 5 -13.83 30.55 9.23
CA THR A 5 -13.42 30.75 7.83
C THR A 5 -12.05 30.13 7.53
N VAL A 6 -11.14 30.19 8.51
CA VAL A 6 -9.81 29.56 8.40
C VAL A 6 -9.91 28.04 8.29
N SER A 7 -10.78 27.39 9.06
CA SER A 7 -10.97 25.93 9.00
C SER A 7 -11.56 25.46 7.66
N ILE A 8 -12.49 26.22 7.08
CA ILE A 8 -13.11 25.88 5.79
C ILE A 8 -12.07 25.92 4.66
N ASN A 9 -11.23 26.96 4.64
CA ASN A 9 -10.18 27.10 3.61
C ASN A 9 -9.16 25.96 3.69
N PHE A 10 -8.73 25.58 4.90
CA PHE A 10 -7.78 24.48 5.07
C PHE A 10 -8.37 23.14 4.60
N ASN A 11 -9.62 22.86 4.96
CA ASN A 11 -10.33 21.65 4.60
C ASN A 11 -10.46 21.47 3.09
N LEU A 12 -10.80 22.54 2.36
CA LEU A 12 -10.86 22.53 0.90
C LEU A 12 -9.49 22.32 0.27
N ILE A 13 -8.45 23.02 0.75
CA ILE A 13 -7.08 22.89 0.25
C ILE A 13 -6.58 21.45 0.42
N SER A 14 -6.84 20.83 1.57
CA SER A 14 -6.45 19.44 1.85
C SER A 14 -7.11 18.46 0.87
N THR A 15 -8.41 18.63 0.60
CA THR A 15 -9.15 17.79 -0.35
C THR A 15 -8.60 17.92 -1.78
N ILE A 16 -8.35 19.15 -2.24
CA ILE A 16 -7.79 19.41 -3.58
C ILE A 16 -6.39 18.80 -3.71
N LEU A 17 -5.54 18.97 -2.69
CA LEU A 17 -4.19 18.42 -2.68
C LEU A 17 -4.19 16.89 -2.69
N SER A 18 -5.12 16.26 -1.95
CA SER A 18 -5.35 14.80 -1.98
C SER A 18 -5.75 14.33 -3.38
N ALA A 19 -6.71 15.01 -4.05
CA ALA A 19 -7.12 14.69 -5.41
C ALA A 19 -5.98 14.79 -6.43
N PHE A 20 -5.15 15.83 -6.29
CA PHE A 20 -3.98 16.03 -7.14
C PHE A 20 -2.92 14.95 -6.92
N ALA A 21 -2.64 14.60 -5.67
CA ALA A 21 -1.70 13.52 -5.33
C ALA A 21 -2.17 12.15 -5.84
N ASP A 22 -3.46 11.83 -5.72
CA ASP A 22 -4.04 10.59 -6.27
C ASP A 22 -3.95 10.56 -7.80
N SER A 23 -4.23 11.67 -8.48
CA SER A 23 -4.12 11.79 -9.93
C SER A 23 -2.68 11.57 -10.42
N ILE A 24 -1.70 12.20 -9.76
CA ILE A 24 -0.28 11.99 -10.05
C ILE A 24 0.10 10.53 -9.83
N ALA A 25 -0.32 9.92 -8.72
CA ALA A 25 -0.01 8.53 -8.42
C ALA A 25 -0.53 7.58 -9.51
N ILE A 26 -1.77 7.80 -9.99
CA ILE A 26 -2.37 7.02 -11.09
C ILE A 26 -1.58 7.22 -12.38
N VAL A 27 -1.25 8.46 -12.76
CA VAL A 27 -0.49 8.75 -13.98
C VAL A 27 0.88 8.05 -13.94
N ILE A 28 1.62 8.19 -12.83
CA ILE A 28 2.92 7.53 -12.65
C ILE A 28 2.77 6.01 -12.77
N CYS A 29 1.79 5.40 -12.08
CA CYS A 29 1.59 3.96 -12.16
C CYS A 29 1.25 3.48 -13.58
N LEU A 30 0.38 4.21 -14.30
CA LEU A 30 0.02 3.91 -15.68
C LEU A 30 1.23 4.04 -16.62
N THR A 31 2.07 5.07 -16.43
CA THR A 31 3.30 5.21 -17.22
C THR A 31 4.23 4.03 -17.01
N PHE A 32 4.45 3.58 -15.76
CA PHE A 32 5.27 2.40 -15.50
C PHE A 32 4.66 1.11 -16.04
N LEU A 33 3.34 0.92 -15.92
CA LEU A 33 2.67 -0.22 -16.52
C LEU A 33 2.81 -0.23 -18.04
N PHE A 34 2.67 0.92 -18.69
CA PHE A 34 2.85 1.06 -20.13
C PHE A 34 4.28 0.70 -20.56
N ILE A 35 5.30 1.18 -19.84
CA ILE A 35 6.71 0.86 -20.09
C ILE A 35 6.95 -0.65 -19.95
N ILE A 36 6.43 -1.28 -18.89
CA ILE A 36 6.54 -2.72 -18.67
C ILE A 36 5.86 -3.49 -19.81
N LEU A 37 4.64 -3.10 -20.21
CA LEU A 37 3.90 -3.74 -21.29
C LEU A 37 4.62 -3.60 -22.64
N TYR A 38 5.09 -2.40 -22.97
CA TYR A 38 5.86 -2.14 -24.18
C TYR A 38 7.09 -3.04 -24.26
N HIS A 39 7.85 -3.15 -23.16
CA HIS A 39 9.03 -3.99 -23.12
C HIS A 39 8.69 -5.50 -23.21
N LEU A 40 7.58 -5.95 -22.61
CA LEU A 40 7.11 -7.32 -22.75
C LEU A 40 6.71 -7.65 -24.19
N ILE A 41 6.06 -6.71 -24.89
CA ILE A 41 5.71 -6.84 -26.31
C ILE A 41 6.98 -6.90 -27.16
N GLN A 42 7.97 -6.04 -26.90
CA GLN A 42 9.23 -6.01 -27.62
C GLN A 42 10.02 -7.31 -27.46
N ILE A 43 10.08 -7.87 -26.24
CA ILE A 43 10.72 -9.18 -25.99
C ILE A 43 10.03 -10.27 -26.82
N LYS A 44 8.69 -10.30 -26.82
CA LYS A 44 7.91 -11.28 -27.56
C LYS A 44 8.14 -11.16 -29.07
N TYR A 45 8.21 -9.95 -29.59
CA TYR A 45 8.41 -9.68 -31.01
C TYR A 45 9.83 -10.06 -31.47
N ASN A 46 10.85 -9.67 -30.71
CA ASN A 46 12.25 -9.93 -31.04
C ASN A 46 12.69 -11.39 -30.74
N GLN A 47 11.76 -12.27 -30.34
CA GLN A 47 12.02 -13.67 -29.98
C GLN A 47 13.14 -13.87 -28.94
N TYR A 48 13.47 -12.83 -28.16
CA TYR A 48 14.45 -12.98 -27.10
C TYR A 48 13.85 -13.82 -25.97
N GLN A 49 14.52 -14.93 -25.63
CA GLN A 49 14.17 -15.72 -24.45
C GLN A 49 14.67 -15.03 -23.17
N VAL A 50 14.05 -13.90 -22.81
CA VAL A 50 14.28 -13.29 -21.49
C VAL A 50 13.33 -13.96 -20.49
N PRO A 51 13.84 -14.67 -19.47
CA PRO A 51 12.98 -15.26 -18.46
C PRO A 51 12.23 -14.16 -17.70
N ILE A 52 10.90 -14.25 -17.67
CA ILE A 52 10.05 -13.33 -16.90
C ILE A 52 10.45 -13.44 -15.43
N ASP A 53 11.01 -12.35 -14.89
CA ASP A 53 11.49 -12.27 -13.52
C ASP A 53 10.29 -12.14 -12.57
N VAL A 54 10.23 -12.98 -11.53
CA VAL A 54 9.20 -12.92 -10.47
C VAL A 54 9.11 -11.52 -9.87
N THR A 55 10.26 -10.83 -9.75
CA THR A 55 10.32 -9.46 -9.22
C THR A 55 9.49 -8.49 -10.05
N LEU A 56 9.47 -8.66 -11.38
CA LEU A 56 8.69 -7.81 -12.29
C LEU A 56 7.20 -8.07 -12.08
N ILE A 57 6.78 -9.33 -12.00
CA ILE A 57 5.38 -9.72 -11.74
C ILE A 57 4.87 -9.11 -10.43
N LEU A 58 5.66 -9.25 -9.36
CA LEU A 58 5.30 -8.69 -8.05
C LEU A 58 5.23 -7.16 -8.07
N SER A 59 6.11 -6.50 -8.84
CA SER A 59 6.08 -5.04 -9.01
C SER A 59 4.86 -4.58 -9.81
N THR A 60 4.51 -5.31 -10.87
CA THR A 60 3.26 -5.08 -11.62
C THR A 60 2.04 -5.25 -10.73
N ASN A 61 2.01 -6.28 -9.88
CA ASN A 61 0.95 -6.46 -8.89
C ASN A 61 0.84 -5.26 -7.95
N ILE A 62 1.96 -4.77 -7.40
CA ILE A 62 1.98 -3.57 -6.56
C ILE A 62 1.43 -2.35 -7.31
N LEU A 63 1.84 -2.11 -8.56
CA LEU A 63 1.32 -1.00 -9.39
C LEU A 63 -0.20 -1.10 -9.59
N CYS A 64 -0.71 -2.28 -9.92
CA CYS A 64 -2.14 -2.52 -10.09
C CYS A 64 -2.91 -2.28 -8.78
N VAL A 65 -2.38 -2.76 -7.65
CA VAL A 65 -2.98 -2.52 -6.33
C VAL A 65 -3.00 -1.03 -6.00
N ILE A 66 -1.92 -0.29 -6.28
CA ILE A 66 -1.88 1.17 -6.05
C ILE A 66 -2.97 1.84 -6.88
N ILE A 67 -3.09 1.54 -8.18
CA ILE A 67 -4.12 2.10 -9.05
C ILE A 67 -5.51 1.84 -8.48
N ILE A 68 -5.83 0.56 -8.20
CA ILE A 68 -7.15 0.18 -7.67
C ILE A 68 -7.42 0.90 -6.35
N LYS A 69 -6.46 0.91 -5.42
CA LYS A 69 -6.56 1.62 -4.13
C LYS A 69 -6.84 3.10 -4.34
N THR A 70 -6.07 3.78 -5.21
CA THR A 70 -6.25 5.22 -5.48
C THR A 70 -7.59 5.51 -6.14
N THR A 71 -8.03 4.71 -7.11
CA THR A 71 -9.34 4.87 -7.75
C THR A 71 -10.48 4.68 -6.77
N VAL A 72 -10.41 3.64 -5.93
CA VAL A 72 -11.41 3.42 -4.87
C VAL A 72 -11.41 4.59 -3.88
N GLN A 73 -10.23 5.10 -3.50
CA GLN A 73 -10.12 6.28 -2.64
C GLN A 73 -10.77 7.52 -3.27
N THR A 74 -10.50 7.80 -4.54
CA THR A 74 -11.08 8.94 -5.25
C THR A 74 -12.61 8.84 -5.31
N ILE A 75 -13.15 7.65 -5.60
CA ILE A 75 -14.60 7.43 -5.69
C ILE A 75 -15.28 7.47 -4.31
N HIS A 76 -14.62 6.93 -3.28
CA HIS A 76 -15.19 6.77 -1.94
C HIS A 76 -15.05 8.02 -1.09
N VAL A 77 -13.90 8.71 -1.14
CA VAL A 77 -13.55 9.81 -0.25
C VAL A 77 -13.51 11.13 -1.03
N THR A 78 -12.67 11.23 -2.05
CA THR A 78 -12.33 12.51 -2.68
C THR A 78 -13.52 13.15 -3.38
N ILE A 79 -14.21 12.44 -4.28
CA ILE A 79 -15.34 12.98 -5.03
C ILE A 79 -16.48 13.41 -4.09
N PRO A 80 -16.93 12.59 -3.11
CA PRO A 80 -17.96 13.02 -2.17
C PRO A 80 -17.55 14.23 -1.33
N THR A 81 -16.29 14.31 -0.89
CA THR A 81 -15.79 15.44 -0.06
C THR A 81 -15.75 16.73 -0.87
N VAL A 82 -15.24 16.69 -2.10
CA VAL A 82 -15.28 17.83 -3.02
C VAL A 82 -16.72 18.28 -3.26
N LEU A 83 -17.63 17.34 -3.51
CA LEU A 83 -19.01 17.67 -3.80
C LEU A 83 -19.70 18.33 -2.59
N GLN A 84 -19.44 17.85 -1.37
CA GLN A 84 -19.94 18.48 -0.13
C GLN A 84 -19.35 19.89 0.08
N ASP A 85 -18.05 20.08 -0.19
CA ASP A 85 -17.38 21.37 -0.03
C ASP A 85 -17.94 22.43 -1.00
N PHE A 86 -18.36 22.04 -2.21
CA PHE A 86 -18.95 22.93 -3.20
C PHE A 86 -20.48 23.03 -3.12
N GLN A 87 -21.17 22.01 -2.62
CA GLN A 87 -22.64 21.95 -2.52
C GLN A 87 -23.05 21.76 -1.06
N THR A 88 -23.47 22.86 -0.43
CA THR A 88 -23.77 22.94 1.01
C THR A 88 -24.97 22.11 1.49
N ASN A 89 -25.76 21.50 0.59
CA ASN A 89 -27.06 20.89 0.93
C ASN A 89 -27.19 19.39 0.62
N ILE A 90 -26.11 18.67 0.29
CA ILE A 90 -26.22 17.22 0.07
C ILE A 90 -26.25 16.50 1.41
N LYS A 91 -27.43 15.99 1.79
CA LYS A 91 -27.56 15.03 2.89
C LYS A 91 -27.24 13.63 2.36
N TYR A 92 -26.06 13.12 2.68
CA TYR A 92 -25.72 11.74 2.35
C TYR A 92 -26.48 10.78 3.27
N LYS A 93 -27.12 9.78 2.67
CA LYS A 93 -27.85 8.76 3.43
C LYS A 93 -26.89 7.66 3.85
N LYS A 94 -27.05 7.17 5.10
CA LYS A 94 -26.42 5.94 5.58
C LYS A 94 -26.86 4.79 4.67
N THR A 95 -25.94 4.28 3.85
CA THR A 95 -26.20 3.18 2.91
C THR A 95 -25.19 2.06 3.15
N ARG A 96 -25.62 0.81 3.06
CA ARG A 96 -24.71 -0.36 3.12
C ARG A 96 -23.62 -0.30 2.06
N PHE A 97 -23.90 0.35 0.93
CA PHE A 97 -22.93 0.53 -0.14
C PHE A 97 -21.72 1.36 0.28
N CYS A 98 -21.91 2.35 1.16
CA CYS A 98 -20.83 3.15 1.73
C CYS A 98 -19.90 2.29 2.61
N GLN A 99 -20.46 1.39 3.43
CA GLN A 99 -19.69 0.43 4.23
C GLN A 99 -18.90 -0.54 3.35
N ILE A 100 -19.51 -1.05 2.27
CA ILE A 100 -18.84 -1.95 1.31
C ILE A 100 -17.67 -1.22 0.62
N ARG A 101 -17.85 0.03 0.18
CA ARG A 101 -16.77 0.81 -0.43
C ARG A 101 -15.62 1.06 0.54
N ALA A 102 -15.92 1.41 1.79
CA ALA A 102 -14.91 1.56 2.84
C ALA A 102 -14.17 0.25 3.09
N TYR A 103 -14.88 -0.87 3.17
CA TYR A 103 -14.29 -2.20 3.32
C TYR A 103 -13.33 -2.55 2.17
N ILE A 104 -13.75 -2.31 0.91
CA ILE A 104 -12.89 -2.53 -0.26
C ILE A 104 -11.66 -1.64 -0.17
N PHE A 105 -11.81 -0.36 0.20
CA PHE A 105 -10.70 0.57 0.35
C PHE A 105 -9.67 0.06 1.37
N TYR A 106 -10.09 -0.25 2.60
CA TYR A 106 -9.17 -0.76 3.65
C TYR A 106 -8.56 -2.11 3.27
N SER A 107 -9.30 -2.97 2.59
CA SER A 107 -8.77 -4.24 2.08
C SER A 107 -7.68 -4.01 1.04
N MET A 108 -7.84 -3.04 0.12
CA MET A 108 -6.82 -2.67 -0.85
C MET A 108 -5.58 -2.07 -0.20
N VAL A 109 -5.74 -1.28 0.87
CA VAL A 109 -4.60 -0.84 1.69
C VAL A 109 -3.89 -2.07 2.26
N GLY A 110 -4.60 -3.00 2.91
CA GLY A 110 -4.00 -4.25 3.40
C GLY A 110 -3.27 -5.03 2.31
N ILE A 111 -3.89 -5.22 1.14
CA ILE A 111 -3.30 -5.95 0.01
C ILE A 111 -2.01 -5.27 -0.44
N LEU A 112 -1.91 -3.94 -0.40
CA LEU A 112 -0.69 -3.22 -0.73
C LEU A 112 0.46 -3.59 0.23
N TYR A 113 0.23 -3.54 1.54
CA TYR A 113 1.24 -3.90 2.55
C TYR A 113 1.65 -5.37 2.46
N TRP A 114 0.67 -6.26 2.29
CA TRP A 114 0.94 -7.70 2.10
C TRP A 114 1.67 -8.00 0.78
N SER A 115 1.54 -7.16 -0.24
CA SER A 115 2.30 -7.30 -1.49
C SER A 115 3.79 -7.03 -1.26
N TYR A 116 4.13 -6.10 -0.35
CA TYR A 116 5.51 -5.90 0.08
C TYR A 116 6.04 -7.05 0.94
N VAL A 117 5.19 -7.67 1.77
CA VAL A 117 5.53 -8.93 2.47
C VAL A 117 5.83 -10.02 1.45
N LEU A 118 5.03 -10.16 0.39
CA LEU A 118 5.27 -11.16 -0.65
C LEU A 118 6.57 -10.91 -1.41
N LEU A 119 6.91 -9.64 -1.67
CA LEU A 119 8.19 -9.25 -2.25
C LEU A 119 9.38 -9.57 -1.31
N ALA A 120 9.22 -9.34 -0.02
CA ALA A 120 10.20 -9.72 1.00
C ALA A 120 10.36 -11.24 1.09
N LEU A 121 9.27 -11.99 1.03
CA LEU A 121 9.25 -13.45 1.06
C LEU A 121 9.97 -14.03 -0.16
N PHE A 122 9.72 -13.51 -1.35
CA PHE A 122 10.46 -13.91 -2.55
C PHE A 122 11.98 -13.72 -2.38
N ARG A 123 12.41 -12.57 -1.84
CA ARG A 123 13.83 -12.30 -1.56
C ARG A 123 14.38 -13.28 -0.53
N PHE A 124 13.63 -13.55 0.54
CA PHE A 124 13.99 -14.53 1.56
C PHE A 124 14.20 -15.92 0.95
N VAL A 125 13.22 -16.42 0.18
CA VAL A 125 13.30 -17.75 -0.41
C VAL A 125 14.47 -17.86 -1.39
N ARG A 126 14.71 -16.82 -2.19
CA ARG A 126 15.85 -16.76 -3.11
C ARG A 126 17.21 -16.85 -2.42
N ILE A 127 17.37 -16.22 -1.26
CA ILE A 127 18.64 -16.18 -0.51
C ILE A 127 18.83 -17.46 0.31
N ILE A 128 17.78 -17.90 1.02
CA ILE A 128 17.85 -19.05 1.93
C ILE A 128 17.79 -20.39 1.18
N TYR A 129 16.93 -20.50 0.16
CA TYR A 129 16.66 -21.74 -0.57
C TYR A 129 16.98 -21.66 -2.07
N PRO A 130 18.22 -21.29 -2.47
CA PRO A 130 18.56 -21.09 -3.87
C PRO A 130 18.47 -22.35 -4.74
N LYS A 131 18.49 -23.55 -4.13
CA LYS A 131 18.41 -24.84 -4.84
C LYS A 131 16.98 -25.28 -5.15
N GLN A 132 15.97 -24.69 -4.50
CA GLN A 132 14.58 -25.11 -4.67
C GLN A 132 13.94 -24.37 -5.84
N ILE A 133 14.01 -24.97 -7.03
CA ILE A 133 13.56 -24.40 -8.30
C ILE A 133 12.06 -24.05 -8.27
N TRP A 134 11.24 -24.83 -7.55
CA TRP A 134 9.80 -24.65 -7.51
C TRP A 134 9.38 -23.25 -7.01
N PHE A 135 10.03 -22.74 -5.96
CA PHE A 135 9.78 -21.41 -5.41
C PHE A 135 10.24 -20.24 -6.27
N HIS A 136 10.92 -20.52 -7.39
CA HIS A 136 11.40 -19.50 -8.33
C HIS A 136 10.55 -19.42 -9.59
N ARG A 137 9.55 -20.31 -9.75
CA ARG A 137 8.66 -20.31 -10.92
C ARG A 137 7.70 -19.12 -10.85
N SER A 138 7.69 -18.29 -11.89
CA SER A 138 6.76 -17.15 -12.04
C SER A 138 5.29 -17.57 -11.94
N SER A 139 4.93 -18.71 -12.53
CA SER A 139 3.58 -19.29 -12.46
C SER A 139 3.10 -19.53 -11.03
N PHE A 140 4.01 -19.90 -10.11
CA PHE A 140 3.64 -20.12 -8.71
C PHE A 140 3.20 -18.81 -8.03
N TYR A 141 3.89 -17.71 -8.28
CA TYR A 141 3.49 -16.41 -7.74
C TYR A 141 2.21 -15.91 -8.39
N LEU A 142 2.13 -15.99 -9.71
CA LEU A 142 1.03 -15.43 -10.48
C LEU A 142 -0.31 -16.15 -10.24
N TYR A 143 -0.31 -17.48 -10.20
CA TYR A 143 -1.55 -18.26 -10.09
C TYR A 143 -1.90 -18.69 -8.66
N ILE A 144 -0.93 -18.73 -7.75
CA ILE A 144 -1.16 -19.24 -6.38
C ILE A 144 -0.95 -18.13 -5.35
N LEU A 145 0.25 -17.59 -5.21
CA LEU A 145 0.55 -16.69 -4.08
C LEU A 145 -0.18 -15.35 -4.16
N ILE A 146 -0.25 -14.72 -5.34
CA ILE A 146 -0.95 -13.43 -5.49
C ILE A 146 -2.45 -13.60 -5.23
N PRO A 147 -3.20 -14.53 -5.88
CA PRO A 147 -4.60 -14.75 -5.57
C PRO A 147 -4.85 -15.14 -4.10
N ALA A 148 -4.02 -16.01 -3.54
CA ALA A 148 -4.13 -16.40 -2.14
C ALA A 148 -3.95 -15.22 -1.19
N GLN A 149 -3.02 -14.31 -1.48
CA GLN A 149 -2.82 -13.08 -0.70
C GLN A 149 -4.07 -12.20 -0.72
N TYR A 150 -4.70 -12.01 -1.87
CA TYR A 150 -5.94 -11.22 -1.96
C TYR A 150 -7.04 -11.84 -1.10
N ILE A 151 -7.30 -13.14 -1.26
CA ILE A 151 -8.31 -13.87 -0.49
C ILE A 151 -8.01 -13.75 1.01
N PHE A 152 -6.75 -13.97 1.40
CA PHE A 152 -6.30 -13.89 2.78
C PHE A 152 -6.56 -12.51 3.38
N VAL A 153 -6.19 -11.43 2.68
CA VAL A 153 -6.41 -10.07 3.21
C VAL A 153 -7.89 -9.74 3.29
N PHE A 154 -8.70 -10.07 2.29
CA PHE A 154 -10.15 -9.87 2.37
C PHE A 154 -10.77 -10.61 3.55
N ILE A 155 -10.38 -11.87 3.79
CA ILE A 155 -10.87 -12.62 4.95
C ILE A 155 -10.43 -11.95 6.26
N LEU A 156 -9.18 -11.49 6.36
CA LEU A 156 -8.66 -10.82 7.54
C LEU A 156 -9.34 -9.47 7.82
N THR A 157 -9.73 -8.72 6.79
CA THR A 157 -10.42 -7.43 6.96
C THR A 157 -11.92 -7.59 7.14
N LEU A 158 -12.50 -8.77 6.84
CA LEU A 158 -13.94 -9.03 6.92
C LEU A 158 -14.58 -8.71 8.30
N PRO A 159 -13.93 -8.99 9.44
CA PRO A 159 -14.48 -8.65 10.76
C PRO A 159 -14.75 -7.16 10.96
N LEU A 160 -14.01 -6.26 10.27
CA LEU A 160 -14.27 -4.82 10.29
C LEU A 160 -15.66 -4.48 9.73
N LEU A 161 -16.14 -5.25 8.75
CA LEU A 161 -17.43 -5.04 8.10
C LEU A 161 -18.58 -5.70 8.88
N ILE A 162 -18.40 -6.95 9.34
CA ILE A 162 -19.51 -7.76 9.86
C ILE A 162 -19.57 -7.78 11.39
N MET A 163 -18.42 -7.93 12.05
CA MET A 163 -18.38 -8.26 13.49
C MET A 163 -18.39 -7.01 14.37
N PHE A 164 -17.61 -6.01 13.97
CA PHE A 164 -17.41 -4.83 14.79
C PHE A 164 -18.39 -3.69 14.51
N ASP A 165 -19.20 -3.83 13.45
CA ASP A 165 -19.88 -2.70 12.80
C ASP A 165 -18.89 -1.52 12.64
N GLY A 166 -17.63 -1.85 12.36
CA GLY A 166 -16.52 -0.92 12.54
C GLY A 166 -16.54 0.21 11.51
N LEU A 167 -17.35 0.08 10.46
CA LEU A 167 -17.43 1.01 9.35
C LEU A 167 -18.75 1.77 9.42
N HIS A 168 -18.71 3.02 9.86
CA HIS A 168 -19.89 3.88 9.85
C HIS A 168 -19.63 5.21 9.15
N TYR A 169 -20.74 5.86 8.85
CA TYR A 169 -20.77 7.23 8.36
C TYR A 169 -20.31 8.18 9.47
N ILE A 170 -19.32 9.01 9.16
CA ILE A 170 -18.84 10.06 10.06
C ILE A 170 -19.81 11.23 9.96
N SER A 171 -20.31 11.74 11.09
CA SER A 171 -21.38 12.75 11.12
C SER A 171 -21.09 14.01 10.28
N ASP A 172 -19.81 14.39 10.19
CA ASP A 172 -19.37 15.62 9.52
C ASP A 172 -18.80 15.40 8.11
N GLU A 173 -18.70 14.14 7.65
CA GLU A 173 -17.98 13.79 6.42
C GLU A 173 -18.82 12.86 5.51
N PRO A 174 -18.68 12.95 4.17
CA PRO A 174 -19.64 12.35 3.23
C PRO A 174 -19.37 10.88 2.90
N TYR A 175 -18.51 10.21 3.67
CA TYR A 175 -18.07 8.84 3.43
C TYR A 175 -18.08 8.02 4.72
N CYS A 176 -17.89 6.70 4.54
CA CYS A 176 -17.77 5.77 5.66
C CYS A 176 -16.31 5.51 5.96
N SER A 177 -15.97 5.46 7.24
CA SER A 177 -14.62 5.18 7.73
C SER A 177 -14.69 4.26 8.93
N ILE A 178 -13.54 3.82 9.42
CA ILE A 178 -13.46 3.12 10.70
C ILE A 178 -13.89 4.07 11.82
N VAL A 179 -14.86 3.66 12.62
CA VAL A 179 -15.32 4.43 13.78
C VAL A 179 -14.27 4.38 14.87
N LEU A 180 -14.01 5.53 15.46
CA LEU A 180 -13.00 5.69 16.50
C LEU A 180 -13.46 5.15 17.87
N THR A 181 -14.77 5.07 18.05
CA THR A 181 -15.42 4.54 19.24
C THR A 181 -16.47 3.50 18.87
N PRO A 182 -16.36 2.25 19.34
CA PRO A 182 -15.35 1.73 20.30
C PRO A 182 -13.93 1.64 19.70
N ILE A 183 -12.89 1.50 20.54
CA ILE A 183 -11.47 1.47 20.11
C ILE A 183 -11.06 0.16 19.40
N TYR A 184 -11.79 -0.93 19.65
CA TYR A 184 -11.47 -2.27 19.16
C TYR A 184 -11.35 -2.39 17.62
N PRO A 185 -12.23 -1.81 16.79
CA PRO A 185 -12.14 -1.89 15.33
C PRO A 185 -10.88 -1.17 14.80
N ILE A 186 -10.49 -0.05 15.42
CA ILE A 186 -9.24 0.65 15.06
C ILE A 186 -8.06 -0.26 15.37
N ILE A 187 -7.95 -0.77 16.60
CA ILE A 187 -6.81 -1.60 17.02
C ILE A 187 -6.72 -2.83 16.11
N TYR A 188 -7.84 -3.49 15.83
CA TYR A 188 -7.89 -4.62 14.93
C TYR A 188 -7.42 -4.25 13.52
N GLY A 189 -7.96 -3.18 12.93
CA GLY A 189 -7.55 -2.69 11.62
C GLY A 189 -6.07 -2.35 11.56
N MET A 190 -5.54 -1.71 12.60
CA MET A 190 -4.14 -1.35 12.72
C MET A 190 -3.22 -2.56 12.78
N ILE A 191 -3.60 -3.58 13.55
CA ILE A 191 -2.84 -4.83 13.65
C ILE A 191 -2.80 -5.52 12.29
N ILE A 192 -3.95 -5.71 11.65
CA ILE A 192 -4.05 -6.49 10.41
C ILE A 192 -3.42 -5.78 9.21
N ILE A 193 -3.63 -4.47 9.08
CA ILE A 193 -3.20 -3.69 7.90
C ILE A 193 -1.74 -3.28 8.02
N PHE A 194 -1.25 -2.98 9.23
CA PHE A 194 0.09 -2.43 9.43
C PHE A 194 0.98 -3.35 10.28
N VAL A 195 0.65 -3.58 11.55
CA VAL A 195 1.59 -4.23 12.50
C VAL A 195 2.00 -5.62 12.04
N LEU A 196 1.04 -6.44 11.59
CA LEU A 196 1.28 -7.80 11.16
C LEU A 196 2.17 -7.85 9.90
N PRO A 197 1.86 -7.16 8.78
CA PRO A 197 2.75 -7.17 7.63
C PRO A 197 4.13 -6.55 7.94
N TYR A 198 4.22 -5.52 8.79
CA TYR A 198 5.51 -4.99 9.23
C TYR A 198 6.34 -6.02 9.99
N SER A 199 5.73 -6.69 10.97
CA SER A 199 6.40 -7.72 11.75
C SER A 199 6.89 -8.86 10.85
N ALA A 200 6.10 -9.28 9.87
CA ALA A 200 6.49 -10.30 8.89
C ALA A 200 7.70 -9.84 8.05
N MET A 201 7.70 -8.61 7.54
CA MET A 201 8.86 -8.07 6.81
C MET A 201 10.12 -8.00 7.70
N CYS A 202 10.00 -7.56 8.95
CA CYS A 202 11.10 -7.49 9.89
C CYS A 202 11.68 -8.88 10.21
N ILE A 203 10.83 -9.87 10.46
CA ILE A 203 11.25 -11.26 10.71
C ILE A 203 11.99 -11.82 9.49
N LEU A 204 11.44 -11.65 8.29
CA LEU A 204 12.09 -12.09 7.05
C LEU A 204 13.46 -11.42 6.87
N TYR A 205 13.55 -10.11 7.15
CA TYR A 205 14.82 -9.38 7.11
C TYR A 205 15.84 -9.93 8.11
N LEU A 206 15.46 -10.11 9.37
CA LEU A 206 16.35 -10.63 10.41
C LEU A 206 16.88 -12.02 10.05
N CYS A 207 16.02 -12.88 9.48
CA CYS A 207 16.44 -14.20 9.00
C CYS A 207 17.44 -14.11 7.84
N ILE A 208 17.21 -13.22 6.86
CA ILE A 208 18.16 -12.98 5.75
C ILE A 208 19.50 -12.48 6.28
N ALA A 209 19.47 -11.47 7.16
CA ALA A 209 20.67 -10.86 7.73
C ALA A 209 21.49 -11.88 8.53
N ARG A 210 20.83 -12.68 9.39
CA ARG A 210 21.48 -13.75 10.14
C ARG A 210 22.15 -14.77 9.21
N LYS A 211 21.48 -15.17 8.13
CA LYS A 211 22.06 -16.11 7.17
C LYS A 211 23.28 -15.54 6.46
N MET A 212 23.25 -14.27 6.07
CA MET A 212 24.37 -13.62 5.41
C MET A 212 25.61 -13.51 6.31
N HIS A 213 25.43 -13.25 7.61
CA HIS A 213 26.54 -13.22 8.57
C HIS A 213 27.24 -14.58 8.73
N GLN A 214 26.54 -15.68 8.47
CA GLN A 214 27.09 -17.04 8.61
C GLN A 214 27.81 -17.56 7.35
N MET A 215 27.75 -16.85 6.22
CA MET A 215 28.36 -17.32 4.97
C MET A 215 29.87 -16.99 4.93
N PRO A 216 30.74 -17.96 4.59
CA PRO A 216 32.18 -17.73 4.53
C PRO A 216 32.57 -16.78 3.38
N ILE A 217 33.57 -15.94 3.63
CA ILE A 217 34.08 -14.91 2.69
C ILE A 217 35.03 -15.59 1.69
N VAL A 218 34.47 -16.28 0.69
CA VAL A 218 35.25 -16.83 -0.44
C VAL A 218 35.01 -15.96 -1.68
N GLY A 219 36.02 -15.77 -2.55
CA GLY A 219 36.01 -14.81 -3.67
C GLY A 219 34.76 -14.78 -4.56
N GLN A 220 34.18 -15.94 -4.89
CA GLN A 220 32.92 -16.01 -5.66
C GLN A 220 31.70 -15.58 -4.84
N TYR A 221 31.73 -15.78 -3.52
CA TYR A 221 30.70 -15.31 -2.60
C TYR A 221 30.75 -13.80 -2.40
N LEU A 222 31.90 -13.13 -2.58
CA LEU A 222 32.00 -11.66 -2.48
C LEU A 222 31.14 -10.94 -3.53
N ARG A 223 31.18 -11.37 -4.81
CA ARG A 223 30.32 -10.78 -5.87
C ARG A 223 28.84 -11.05 -5.62
N ARG A 224 28.49 -12.25 -5.14
CA ARG A 224 27.12 -12.63 -4.79
C ARG A 224 26.62 -11.83 -3.58
N ASN A 225 27.41 -11.72 -2.53
CA ASN A 225 27.13 -10.93 -1.34
C ASN A 225 26.91 -9.45 -1.67
N ARG A 226 27.65 -8.86 -2.63
CA ARG A 226 27.41 -7.47 -3.03
C ARG A 226 26.02 -7.27 -3.64
N ARG A 227 25.57 -8.22 -4.47
CA ARG A 227 24.22 -8.20 -5.05
C ARG A 227 23.16 -8.36 -3.98
N ASP A 228 23.35 -9.31 -3.07
CA ASP A 228 22.40 -9.60 -2.00
C ASP A 228 22.32 -8.45 -0.98
N TYR A 229 23.46 -7.80 -0.67
CA TYR A 229 23.50 -6.59 0.15
C TYR A 229 22.70 -5.42 -0.47
N MET A 230 22.78 -5.23 -1.79
CA MET A 230 21.95 -4.22 -2.47
C MET A 230 20.46 -4.55 -2.36
N VAL A 231 20.08 -5.84 -2.43
CA VAL A 231 18.69 -6.28 -2.24
C VAL A 231 18.22 -5.99 -0.81
N ILE A 232 19.07 -6.25 0.18
CA ILE A 232 18.78 -5.95 1.59
C ILE A 232 18.64 -4.46 1.84
N ARG A 233 19.57 -3.64 1.35
CA ARG A 233 19.49 -2.18 1.48
C ARG A 233 18.17 -1.63 0.93
N ARG A 234 17.70 -2.16 -0.20
CA ARG A 234 16.41 -1.79 -0.80
C ARG A 234 15.22 -2.26 0.05
N MET A 235 15.33 -3.41 0.70
CA MET A 235 14.29 -3.90 1.62
C MET A 235 14.20 -3.02 2.86
N LEU A 236 15.33 -2.62 3.45
CA LEU A 236 15.38 -1.68 4.56
C LEU A 236 14.81 -0.32 4.17
N LEU A 237 15.18 0.19 2.99
CA LEU A 237 14.62 1.43 2.47
C LEU A 237 13.11 1.33 2.31
N ASN A 238 12.58 0.20 1.83
CA ASN A 238 11.14 -0.01 1.75
C ASN A 238 10.47 0.00 3.14
N ILE A 239 11.00 -0.74 4.11
CA ILE A 239 10.49 -0.76 5.49
C ILE A 239 10.53 0.65 6.09
N PHE A 240 11.62 1.39 5.88
CA PHE A 240 11.80 2.75 6.40
C PHE A 240 10.78 3.73 5.80
N ILE A 241 10.58 3.69 4.48
CA ILE A 241 9.58 4.54 3.80
C ILE A 241 8.18 4.20 4.30
N LEU A 242 7.85 2.92 4.36
CA LEU A 242 6.58 2.44 4.90
C LEU A 242 6.39 3.00 6.33
N CYS A 243 7.38 2.89 7.22
CA CYS A 243 7.30 3.43 8.58
C CYS A 243 7.09 4.96 8.60
N ILE A 244 7.88 5.74 7.85
CA ILE A 244 7.72 7.21 7.79
C ILE A 244 6.30 7.58 7.38
N VAL A 245 5.73 6.83 6.45
CA VAL A 245 4.40 7.07 5.90
C VAL A 245 3.29 6.63 6.88
N SER A 246 3.45 5.49 7.57
CA SER A 246 2.42 4.96 8.48
C SER A 246 2.42 5.63 9.85
N ILE A 247 3.57 6.08 10.36
CA ILE A 247 3.68 6.65 11.72
C ILE A 247 2.76 7.87 11.93
N PRO A 248 2.70 8.87 11.02
CA PRO A 248 1.81 10.01 11.17
C PRO A 248 0.34 9.60 11.30
N VAL A 249 -0.10 8.62 10.50
CA VAL A 249 -1.45 8.08 10.55
C VAL A 249 -1.71 7.39 11.90
N PHE A 250 -0.74 6.63 12.41
CA PHE A 250 -0.82 6.02 13.74
C PHE A 250 -0.95 7.05 14.87
N ILE A 251 -0.13 8.09 14.84
CA ILE A 251 -0.16 9.16 15.85
C ILE A 251 -1.53 9.84 15.84
N ILE A 252 -2.06 10.13 14.66
CA ILE A 252 -3.40 10.71 14.49
C ILE A 252 -4.47 9.83 15.15
N TYR A 253 -4.50 8.52 14.86
CA TYR A 253 -5.47 7.60 15.46
C TYR A 253 -5.36 7.53 16.99
N ILE A 254 -4.14 7.57 17.54
CA ILE A 254 -3.92 7.56 19.00
C ILE A 254 -4.47 8.85 19.62
N ILE A 255 -4.16 10.00 19.02
CA ILE A 255 -4.65 11.30 19.48
C ILE A 255 -6.19 11.30 19.48
N GLU A 256 -6.81 10.89 18.37
CA GLU A 256 -8.26 10.82 18.25
C GLU A 256 -8.89 9.89 19.30
N SER A 257 -8.29 8.73 19.54
CA SER A 257 -8.76 7.79 20.54
C SER A 257 -8.68 8.35 21.97
N ILE A 258 -7.70 9.21 22.28
CA ILE A 258 -7.55 9.82 23.60
C ILE A 258 -8.57 10.95 23.80
N TYR A 259 -8.75 11.81 22.79
CA TYR A 259 -9.63 12.98 22.91
C TYR A 259 -11.10 12.65 22.68
N ASN A 260 -11.42 11.44 22.17
CA ASN A 260 -12.76 11.01 21.85
C ASN A 260 -13.54 12.05 21.00
N ARG A 261 -12.81 12.73 20.12
CA ARG A 261 -13.31 13.83 19.32
C ARG A 261 -13.03 13.55 17.86
N SER A 262 -14.10 13.40 17.09
CA SER A 262 -14.07 13.17 15.65
C SER A 262 -14.06 14.52 14.92
N ASP A 263 -12.94 15.23 14.93
CA ASP A 263 -12.83 16.49 14.19
C ASP A 263 -12.61 16.21 12.69
N SER A 264 -13.46 16.78 11.83
CA SER A 264 -13.39 16.62 10.37
C SER A 264 -12.02 16.88 9.76
N LEU A 265 -11.29 17.86 10.31
CA LEU A 265 -9.93 18.22 9.88
C LEU A 265 -8.98 17.03 9.98
N ILE A 266 -9.09 16.22 11.04
CA ILE A 266 -8.18 15.11 11.29
C ILE A 266 -8.35 14.02 10.23
N TYR A 267 -9.60 13.67 9.91
CA TYR A 267 -9.89 12.75 8.81
C TYR A 267 -9.36 13.26 7.48
N ARG A 268 -9.55 14.55 7.17
CA ARG A 268 -9.04 15.14 5.92
C ARG A 268 -7.52 15.10 5.83
N VAL A 269 -6.81 15.37 6.93
CA VAL A 269 -5.35 15.25 7.00
C VAL A 269 -4.92 13.79 6.84
N GLN A 270 -5.63 12.85 7.46
CA GLN A 270 -5.38 11.42 7.31
C GLN A 270 -5.51 10.96 5.85
N TRP A 271 -6.52 11.43 5.13
CA TRP A 271 -6.71 11.09 3.72
C TRP A 271 -5.66 11.72 2.82
N LEU A 272 -5.29 12.97 3.10
CA LEU A 272 -4.18 13.63 2.42
C LEU A 272 -2.87 12.82 2.59
N LEU A 273 -2.58 12.38 3.83
CA LEU A 273 -1.43 11.51 4.11
C LEU A 273 -1.53 10.18 3.35
N SER A 274 -2.73 9.60 3.24
CA SER A 274 -2.97 8.39 2.44
C SER A 274 -2.74 8.63 0.94
N SER A 275 -3.13 9.76 0.37
CA SER A 275 -2.84 10.11 -1.04
C SER A 275 -1.34 10.32 -1.27
N LEU A 276 -0.70 11.09 -0.39
CA LEU A 276 0.75 11.32 -0.45
C LEU A 276 1.51 10.01 -0.32
N SER A 277 1.03 9.08 0.53
CA SER A 277 1.62 7.75 0.65
C SER A 277 1.60 6.98 -0.67
N SER A 278 0.46 7.01 -1.37
CA SER A 278 0.32 6.34 -2.66
C SER A 278 1.25 6.93 -3.71
N CYS A 279 1.34 8.26 -3.78
CA CYS A 279 2.27 8.95 -4.67
C CYS A 279 3.74 8.59 -4.37
N LEU A 280 4.13 8.60 -3.09
CA LEU A 280 5.47 8.20 -2.65
C LEU A 280 5.76 6.73 -3.00
N PHE A 281 4.83 5.81 -2.77
CA PHE A 281 5.02 4.41 -3.14
C PHE A 281 5.17 4.23 -4.65
N SER A 282 4.38 4.94 -5.46
CA SER A 282 4.51 4.92 -6.92
C SER A 282 5.89 5.39 -7.36
N LEU A 283 6.38 6.52 -6.82
CA LEU A 283 7.69 7.08 -7.16
C LEU A 283 8.86 6.21 -6.70
N MET A 284 8.72 5.54 -5.56
CA MET A 284 9.81 4.75 -4.95
C MET A 284 9.91 3.34 -5.51
N LEU A 285 8.86 2.84 -6.19
CA LEU A 285 8.83 1.47 -6.70
C LEU A 285 10.01 1.13 -7.64
N PRO A 286 10.42 1.98 -8.59
CA PRO A 286 11.61 1.71 -9.42
C PRO A 286 12.89 1.58 -8.59
N LEU A 287 13.06 2.40 -7.55
CA LEU A 287 14.23 2.34 -6.67
C LEU A 287 14.27 1.01 -5.90
N ILE A 288 13.10 0.50 -5.49
CA ILE A 288 12.94 -0.76 -4.78
C ILE A 288 13.20 -1.96 -5.70
N THR A 289 12.78 -1.90 -6.98
CA THR A 289 12.90 -2.99 -7.94
C THR A 289 13.99 -2.72 -8.99
N VAL A 290 15.13 -3.42 -8.88
CA VAL A 290 16.30 -3.31 -9.77
C VAL A 290 15.89 -3.35 -11.25
N ARG A 291 15.06 -4.34 -11.62
CA ARG A 291 14.62 -4.53 -13.00
C ARG A 291 13.83 -3.35 -13.55
N LEU A 292 12.95 -2.76 -12.75
CA LEU A 292 12.13 -1.63 -13.18
C LEU A 292 13.00 -0.40 -13.39
N HIS A 293 13.97 -0.17 -12.49
CA HIS A 293 14.95 0.89 -12.67
C HIS A 293 15.86 0.67 -13.90
N ASP A 294 16.28 -0.57 -14.15
CA ASP A 294 17.10 -0.88 -15.33
C ASP A 294 16.31 -0.74 -16.64
N LEU A 295 14.98 -0.91 -16.62
CA LEU A 295 14.11 -0.66 -17.77
C LEU A 295 13.88 0.83 -18.05
N LEU A 296 14.13 1.70 -17.08
CA LEU A 296 13.94 3.15 -17.20
C LEU A 296 15.22 3.88 -17.66
N LYS A 297 16.35 3.17 -17.73
CA LYS A 297 17.64 3.71 -18.19
C LYS A 297 17.82 3.46 -19.68
#